data_AF-A0A4Q0J045-F1
#
_entry.id   AF-A0A4Q0J045-F1
#
_cell.length_a   1.000
_cell.length_b   1.000
_cell.length_c   1.000
_cell.angle_alpha   90.00
_cell.angle_beta   90.00
_cell.angle_gamma   90.00
#
_symmetry.space_group_name_H-M   'P 1'
#
loop_
_entity.id
_entity.type
_entity.pdbx_description
1 polymer ?
#
loop_
_entity_poly.entity_id
_entity_poly.type
_entity_poly.pdbx_seq_one_letter_code
_entity_poly.pdbx_strand_id
1 'polypeptide(L)'
;MRPKGQIFDLRTFRADHKVSQKELAERFGRPQSFLSAIEHGKRSAPPALLDALAREFNVDNISDYLSDPPEQTFGSVEDVKNSIVNSPGGQVLLNEFGKKLSPTEIKRILEIEENEIRKSLAPISNTKETDAFADLVSLLKKSQEKADALEKENRELRAEIERLNGLLPKRKK
;
A
#
# COMPACT_ATOMS: atom_id res chain seq x y z
N MET A 1 9.13 1.46 -12.97
CA MET A 1 8.99 2.55 -11.97
C MET A 1 8.30 1.98 -10.74
N ARG A 2 8.82 2.23 -9.52
CA ARG A 2 8.19 1.76 -8.27
C ARG A 2 6.88 2.56 -8.03
N PRO A 3 5.74 1.92 -7.77
CA PRO A 3 4.52 2.61 -7.35
C PRO A 3 4.74 3.33 -6.01
N LYS A 4 4.18 4.53 -5.88
CA LYS A 4 4.37 5.39 -4.71
C LYS A 4 3.66 4.77 -3.50
N GLY A 5 4.39 4.41 -2.44
CA GLY A 5 3.83 3.92 -1.17
C GLY A 5 4.11 2.46 -0.82
N GLN A 6 4.49 1.62 -1.78
CA GLN A 6 4.77 0.19 -1.54
C GLN A 6 6.16 -0.03 -0.96
N ILE A 7 6.32 -1.02 -0.08
CA ILE A 7 7.59 -1.46 0.51
C ILE A 7 8.05 -2.77 -0.15
N PHE A 8 9.36 -3.01 -0.19
CA PHE A 8 9.89 -4.27 -0.67
C PHE A 8 9.94 -5.29 0.47
N ASP A 9 9.24 -6.40 0.31
CA ASP A 9 9.26 -7.52 1.25
C ASP A 9 10.52 -8.37 1.07
N LEU A 10 11.60 -7.88 1.67
CA LEU A 10 12.90 -8.55 1.69
C LEU A 10 12.83 -9.92 2.38
N ARG A 11 11.90 -10.13 3.32
CA ARG A 11 11.81 -11.38 4.08
C ARG A 11 11.27 -12.51 3.20
N THR A 12 10.19 -12.22 2.45
CA THR A 12 9.59 -13.17 1.52
C THR A 12 10.55 -13.50 0.39
N PHE A 13 11.17 -12.49 -0.23
CA PHE A 13 12.23 -12.67 -1.23
C PHE A 13 13.32 -13.64 -0.74
N ARG A 14 13.78 -13.41 0.49
CA ARG A 14 14.86 -14.20 1.07
C ARG A 14 14.44 -15.65 1.38
N ALA A 15 13.18 -15.86 1.77
CA ALA A 15 12.62 -17.19 2.01
C ALA A 15 12.51 -18.00 0.70
N ASP A 16 12.05 -17.38 -0.38
CA ASP A 16 11.87 -18.04 -1.68
C ASP A 16 13.22 -18.46 -2.27
N HIS A 17 14.26 -17.65 -2.06
CA HIS A 17 15.62 -17.95 -2.47
C HIS A 17 16.44 -18.75 -1.44
N LYS A 18 15.82 -19.21 -0.34
CA LYS A 18 16.42 -20.06 0.70
C LYS A 18 17.76 -19.54 1.25
N VAL A 19 17.88 -18.23 1.39
CA VAL A 19 19.09 -17.56 1.92
C VAL A 19 18.83 -17.06 3.34
N SER A 20 19.85 -17.08 4.20
CA SER A 20 19.76 -16.44 5.51
C SER A 20 20.02 -14.95 5.42
N GLN A 21 19.55 -14.19 6.41
CA GLN A 21 19.80 -12.75 6.48
C GLN A 21 21.31 -12.44 6.57
N LYS A 22 22.06 -13.32 7.24
CA LYS A 22 23.52 -13.21 7.36
C LYS A 22 24.22 -13.44 6.01
N GLU A 23 23.87 -14.49 5.29
CA GLU A 23 24.45 -14.77 3.97
C GLU A 23 24.13 -13.65 2.98
N LEU A 24 22.91 -13.11 3.02
CA LEU A 24 22.54 -11.97 2.17
C LEU A 24 23.35 -10.72 2.54
N ALA A 25 23.53 -10.45 3.84
CA ALA A 25 24.35 -9.34 4.32
C ALA A 25 25.79 -9.45 3.81
N GLU A 26 26.39 -10.63 3.91
CA GLU A 26 27.75 -10.92 3.45
C GLU A 26 27.88 -10.77 1.92
N ARG A 27 26.94 -11.33 1.14
CA ARG A 27 26.96 -11.25 -0.33
C ARG A 27 26.90 -9.82 -0.86
N PHE A 28 26.09 -8.97 -0.24
CA PHE A 28 25.89 -7.58 -0.69
C PHE A 28 26.77 -6.57 0.05
N GLY A 29 27.68 -7.02 0.92
CA GLY A 29 28.58 -6.15 1.69
C GLY A 29 27.83 -5.17 2.59
N ARG A 30 26.69 -5.59 3.18
CA ARG A 30 25.85 -4.77 4.06
C ARG A 30 25.82 -5.33 5.48
N PRO A 31 25.72 -4.49 6.52
CA PRO A 31 25.49 -4.98 7.87
C PRO A 31 24.20 -5.79 7.97
N GLN A 32 24.18 -6.87 8.74
CA GLN A 32 22.96 -7.64 8.98
C GLN A 32 21.84 -6.77 9.59
N SER A 33 22.20 -5.81 10.44
CA SER A 33 21.27 -4.83 11.03
C SER A 33 20.59 -3.95 9.98
N PHE A 34 21.25 -3.69 8.84
CA PHE A 34 20.66 -2.93 7.74
C PHE A 34 19.56 -3.73 7.04
N LEU A 35 19.78 -5.03 6.78
CA LEU A 35 18.74 -5.90 6.22
C LEU A 35 17.59 -6.10 7.21
N SER A 36 17.90 -6.25 8.50
CA SER A 36 16.89 -6.32 9.56
C SER A 36 16.03 -5.06 9.61
N ALA A 37 16.61 -3.87 9.48
CA ALA A 37 15.84 -2.63 9.43
C ALA A 37 14.89 -2.56 8.22
N ILE A 38 15.27 -3.17 7.09
CA ILE A 38 14.41 -3.27 5.90
C ILE A 38 13.28 -4.27 6.14
N GLU A 39 13.59 -5.49 6.62
CA GLU A 39 12.59 -6.53 6.87
C GLU A 39 11.53 -6.12 7.92
N HIS A 40 11.89 -5.26 8.89
CA HIS A 40 10.96 -4.75 9.91
C HIS A 40 10.29 -3.42 9.52
N GLY A 41 10.43 -2.96 8.28
CA GLY A 41 9.80 -1.72 7.81
C GLY A 41 10.36 -0.43 8.42
N LYS A 42 11.42 -0.50 9.24
CA LYS A 42 12.12 0.67 9.81
C LYS A 42 12.87 1.46 8.74
N ARG A 43 13.19 0.82 7.60
CA ARG A 43 13.91 1.42 6.48
C ARG A 43 13.41 0.89 5.15
N SER A 44 13.32 1.76 4.13
CA SER A 44 13.03 1.33 2.75
C SER A 44 14.28 0.78 2.07
N ALA A 45 14.11 -0.28 1.27
CA ALA A 45 15.18 -0.84 0.45
C ALA A 45 15.63 0.19 -0.62
N PRO A 46 16.93 0.53 -0.70
CA PRO A 46 17.44 1.44 -1.73
C PRO A 46 17.25 0.84 -3.14
N PRO A 47 16.98 1.64 -4.18
CA PRO A 47 16.87 1.15 -5.56
C PRO A 47 18.08 0.34 -6.01
N ALA A 48 19.30 0.78 -5.68
CA ALA A 48 20.53 0.07 -6.01
C ALA A 48 20.61 -1.34 -5.38
N LEU A 49 20.00 -1.55 -4.20
CA LEU A 49 19.92 -2.88 -3.60
C LEU A 49 18.92 -3.76 -4.35
N LEU A 50 17.78 -3.20 -4.75
CA LEU A 50 16.77 -3.92 -5.54
C LEU A 50 17.34 -4.35 -6.90
N ASP A 51 18.04 -3.46 -7.60
CA ASP A 51 18.69 -3.78 -8.87
C ASP A 51 19.75 -4.88 -8.69
N ALA A 52 20.51 -4.84 -7.60
CA ALA A 52 21.51 -5.86 -7.29
C ALA A 52 20.86 -7.22 -6.97
N LEU A 53 19.76 -7.23 -6.20
CA LEU A 53 19.00 -8.44 -5.90
C LEU A 53 18.38 -9.06 -7.16
N ALA A 54 17.77 -8.25 -8.02
CA ALA A 54 17.19 -8.71 -9.27
C ALA A 54 18.23 -9.40 -10.18
N ARG A 55 19.43 -8.81 -10.27
CA ARG A 55 20.53 -9.36 -11.07
C ARG A 55 21.11 -10.64 -10.49
N GLU A 56 21.39 -10.66 -9.19
CA GLU A 56 22.03 -11.80 -8.50
C GLU A 56 21.13 -13.04 -8.51
N PHE A 57 19.84 -12.86 -8.26
CA PHE A 57 18.88 -13.97 -8.16
C PHE A 57 18.12 -14.24 -9.46
N ASN A 58 18.49 -13.54 -10.55
CA ASN A 58 17.88 -13.65 -11.87
C ASN A 58 16.33 -13.56 -11.82
N VAL A 59 15.84 -12.51 -11.17
CA VAL A 59 14.41 -12.28 -11.00
C VAL A 59 13.91 -11.32 -12.07
N ASP A 60 13.04 -11.82 -12.96
CA ASP A 60 12.49 -11.05 -14.09
C ASP A 60 11.59 -9.89 -13.63
N ASN A 61 10.86 -10.09 -12.52
CA ASN A 61 9.96 -9.08 -11.98
C ASN A 61 10.12 -8.94 -10.46
N ILE A 62 10.93 -7.98 -10.02
CA ILE A 62 11.08 -7.67 -8.59
C ILE A 62 9.81 -7.08 -7.97
N SER A 63 8.83 -6.68 -8.80
CA SER A 63 7.56 -6.12 -8.34
C SER A 63 6.69 -7.13 -7.62
N ASP A 64 6.92 -8.43 -7.81
CA ASP A 64 6.19 -9.51 -7.14
C ASP A 64 6.42 -9.51 -5.61
N TYR A 65 7.49 -8.85 -5.17
CA TYR A 65 7.84 -8.67 -3.76
C TYR A 65 7.55 -7.25 -3.25
N LEU A 66 6.77 -6.46 -3.99
CA LEU A 66 6.28 -5.17 -3.52
C LEU A 66 4.94 -5.39 -2.82
N SER A 67 4.90 -5.07 -1.53
CA SER A 67 3.69 -5.13 -0.71
C SER A 67 3.32 -3.73 -0.23
N ASP A 68 2.05 -3.53 0.05
CA ASP A 68 1.61 -2.35 0.79
C ASP A 68 2.25 -2.37 2.18
N PRO A 69 2.51 -1.20 2.79
CA PRO A 69 2.98 -1.16 4.17
C PRO A 69 2.06 -2.02 5.02
N PRO A 70 2.60 -2.89 5.90
CA PRO A 70 1.75 -3.55 6.86
C PRO A 70 0.98 -2.45 7.58
N GLU A 71 -0.36 -2.53 7.58
CA GLU A 71 -1.16 -1.72 8.48
C GLU A 71 -0.51 -1.83 9.87
N GLN A 72 -0.34 -0.70 10.55
CA GLN A 72 0.18 -0.69 11.91
C GLN A 72 -0.81 -1.44 12.80
N THR A 73 -0.67 -2.75 12.84
CA THR A 73 -1.39 -3.62 13.73
C THR A 73 -0.69 -3.50 15.07
N PHE A 74 -1.43 -3.11 16.10
CA PHE A 74 -0.89 -2.93 17.45
C PHE A 74 -0.55 -4.29 18.13
N GLY A 75 -0.33 -5.36 17.37
CA GLY A 75 -0.23 -6.72 17.89
C GLY A 75 -1.60 -7.28 18.29
N SER A 76 -1.61 -8.35 19.07
CA SER A 76 -2.84 -8.88 19.65
C SER A 76 -3.40 -7.91 20.71
N VAL A 77 -4.70 -8.02 21.03
CA VAL A 77 -5.32 -7.22 22.12
C VAL A 77 -4.56 -7.41 23.44
N GLU A 78 -4.06 -8.62 23.70
CA GLU A 78 -3.21 -8.93 24.84
C GLU A 78 -1.88 -8.15 24.82
N ASP A 79 -1.23 -8.01 23.66
CA ASP A 79 0.04 -7.28 23.53
C ASP A 79 -0.13 -5.78 23.78
N VAL A 80 -1.24 -5.20 23.30
CA VAL A 80 -1.60 -3.81 23.57
C VAL A 80 -1.85 -3.61 25.05
N LYS A 81 -2.67 -4.48 25.65
CA LYS A 81 -3.01 -4.42 27.06
C LYS A 81 -1.77 -4.51 27.94
N ASN A 82 -0.87 -5.45 27.63
CA ASN A 82 0.39 -5.61 28.33
C ASN A 82 1.30 -4.39 28.16
N SER A 83 1.34 -3.80 26.96
CA SER A 83 2.14 -2.59 26.69
C SER A 83 1.62 -1.38 27.47
N ILE A 84 0.31 -1.20 27.57
CA ILE A 84 -0.32 -0.13 28.34
C ILE A 84 -0.04 -0.34 29.83
N VAL A 85 -0.34 -1.52 30.37
CA VAL A 85 -0.15 -1.85 31.79
C VAL A 85 1.31 -1.68 32.22
N ASN A 86 2.26 -2.08 31.39
CA ASN A 86 3.69 -1.99 31.71
C ASN A 86 4.31 -0.63 31.37
N SER A 87 3.57 0.30 30.78
CA SER A 87 4.05 1.66 30.53
C SER A 87 4.07 2.50 31.82
N PRO A 88 4.98 3.50 31.92
CA PRO A 88 4.99 4.41 33.07
C PRO A 88 3.64 5.11 33.32
N GLY A 89 2.96 5.52 32.24
CA GLY A 89 1.63 6.14 32.33
C GLY A 89 0.55 5.17 32.78
N GLY A 90 0.56 3.93 32.27
CA GLY A 90 -0.40 2.90 32.69
C GLY A 90 -0.22 2.48 34.15
N GLN A 91 1.02 2.43 34.64
CA GLN A 91 1.30 2.18 36.06
C GLN A 91 0.80 3.33 36.96
N VAL A 92 0.93 4.58 36.52
CA VAL A 92 0.34 5.73 37.25
C VAL A 92 -1.18 5.61 37.31
N LEU A 93 -1.83 5.30 36.19
CA LEU A 93 -3.28 5.10 36.15
C LEU A 93 -3.72 3.93 37.05
N LEU A 94 -3.02 2.81 37.03
CA LEU A 94 -3.31 1.67 37.92
C LEU A 94 -3.13 2.02 39.39
N ASN A 95 -2.10 2.79 39.74
CA ASN A 95 -1.87 3.21 41.13
C ASN A 95 -2.89 4.26 41.59
N GLU A 96 -3.27 5.20 40.74
CA GLU A 96 -4.22 6.27 41.08
C GLU A 96 -5.67 5.79 41.11
N PHE A 97 -6.05 4.92 40.19
CA PHE A 97 -7.44 4.50 39.98
C PHE A 97 -7.72 3.04 40.37
N GLY A 98 -6.73 2.16 40.38
CA GLY A 98 -6.92 0.73 40.63
C GLY A 98 -7.44 0.39 42.03
N LYS A 99 -7.34 1.32 42.99
CA LYS A 99 -7.97 1.21 44.32
C LYS A 99 -9.20 2.10 44.52
N LYS A 100 -9.50 2.99 43.58
CA LYS A 100 -10.57 4.00 43.71
C LYS A 100 -11.80 3.72 42.86
N LEU A 101 -11.66 2.96 41.78
CA LEU A 101 -12.78 2.59 40.91
C LEU A 101 -13.24 1.17 41.24
N SER A 102 -14.50 1.05 41.68
CA SER A 102 -15.15 -0.25 41.83
C SER A 102 -15.38 -0.90 40.46
N PRO A 103 -15.49 -2.24 40.39
CA PRO A 103 -15.83 -2.94 39.15
C PRO A 103 -17.11 -2.42 38.48
N THR A 104 -18.07 -1.92 39.27
CA THR A 104 -19.32 -1.34 38.79
C THR A 104 -19.11 0.01 38.09
N GLU A 105 -18.22 0.84 38.62
CA GLU A 105 -17.88 2.14 38.02
C GLU A 105 -17.08 1.95 36.73
N ILE A 106 -16.16 0.98 36.70
CA ILE A 106 -15.42 0.63 35.49
C ILE A 106 -16.39 0.19 34.37
N LYS A 107 -17.35 -0.69 34.69
CA LYS A 107 -18.38 -1.11 33.72
C LYS A 107 -19.18 0.09 33.20
N ARG A 108 -19.60 0.99 34.08
CA ARG A 108 -20.37 2.18 33.71
C ARG A 108 -19.57 3.11 32.79
N ILE A 109 -18.28 3.29 33.03
CA ILE A 109 -17.39 4.10 32.18
C ILE A 109 -17.25 3.46 30.80
N LEU A 110 -17.01 2.15 30.74
CA LEU A 110 -16.89 1.42 29.47
C LEU A 110 -18.20 1.45 28.66
N GLU A 111 -19.37 1.35 29.31
CA GLU A 111 -20.67 1.47 28.66
C GLU A 111 -20.94 2.87 28.08
N ILE A 112 -20.40 3.92 28.71
CA ILE A 112 -20.48 5.29 28.19
C ILE A 112 -19.60 5.42 26.94
N GLU A 113 -18.35 4.94 27.00
CA GLU A 113 -17.43 4.98 25.85
C GLU A 113 -17.96 4.17 24.67
N GLU A 114 -18.47 2.96 24.89
CA GLU A 114 -19.07 2.15 23.82
C GLU A 114 -20.26 2.86 23.16
N ASN A 115 -21.09 3.56 23.93
CA ASN A 115 -22.22 4.30 23.37
C ASN A 115 -21.77 5.54 22.58
N GLU A 116 -20.73 6.24 23.02
CA GLU A 116 -20.17 7.37 22.28
C GLU A 116 -19.46 6.91 21.00
N ILE A 117 -18.77 5.77 21.03
CA ILE A 117 -18.19 5.11 19.84
C ILE A 117 -19.31 4.66 18.89
N ARG A 118 -20.41 4.08 19.38
CA ARG A 118 -21.56 3.70 18.53
C ARG A 118 -22.27 4.91 17.93
N LYS A 119 -22.32 6.05 18.64
CA LYS A 119 -22.84 7.31 18.09
C LYS A 119 -21.92 7.91 17.02
N SER A 120 -20.60 7.80 17.18
CA SER A 120 -19.64 8.26 16.16
C SER A 120 -19.55 7.31 14.96
N LEU A 121 -19.87 6.03 15.15
CA LEU A 121 -20.04 5.01 14.12
C LEU A 121 -21.47 4.91 13.57
N ALA A 122 -22.39 5.78 14.01
CA ALA A 122 -23.70 5.85 13.38
C ALA A 122 -23.50 6.05 11.87
N PRO A 123 -24.17 5.27 11.01
CA PRO A 123 -23.90 5.28 9.60
C PRO A 123 -24.15 6.69 9.10
N ILE A 124 -23.07 7.34 8.64
CA ILE A 124 -23.17 8.52 7.81
C ILE A 124 -24.07 8.09 6.67
N SER A 125 -25.30 8.61 6.65
CA SER A 125 -26.22 8.36 5.54
C SER A 125 -25.59 9.01 4.31
N ASN A 126 -24.88 8.18 3.55
CA ASN A 126 -24.14 8.50 2.33
C ASN A 126 -25.11 8.88 1.20
N THR A 127 -25.82 9.98 1.36
CA THR A 127 -26.70 10.53 0.31
C THR A 127 -25.94 11.44 -0.66
N LYS A 128 -24.71 11.88 -0.32
CA LYS A 128 -23.88 12.75 -1.18
C LYS A 128 -22.83 12.00 -2.01
N GLU A 129 -22.37 10.83 -1.57
CA GLU A 129 -21.39 10.03 -2.34
C GLU A 129 -21.99 9.40 -3.60
N THR A 130 -23.28 9.10 -3.60
CA THR A 130 -23.98 8.50 -4.75
C THR A 130 -24.04 9.44 -5.94
N ASP A 131 -24.22 10.75 -5.70
CA ASP A 131 -24.28 11.76 -6.77
C ASP A 131 -22.89 12.03 -7.36
N ALA A 132 -21.85 12.14 -6.51
CA ALA A 132 -20.48 12.34 -6.97
C ALA A 132 -19.95 11.12 -7.77
N PHE A 133 -20.32 9.91 -7.36
CA PHE A 133 -19.96 8.69 -8.08
C PHE A 133 -20.69 8.60 -9.43
N ALA A 134 -21.98 8.96 -9.49
CA ALA A 134 -22.73 9.01 -10.74
C ALA A 134 -22.14 10.03 -11.73
N ASP A 135 -21.72 11.20 -11.24
CA ASP A 135 -21.04 12.22 -12.05
C ASP A 135 -19.70 11.73 -12.58
N LEU A 136 -18.91 11.03 -11.75
CA LEU A 136 -17.63 10.45 -12.17
C LEU A 136 -17.82 9.39 -13.27
N VAL A 137 -18.81 8.50 -13.10
CA VAL A 137 -19.13 7.47 -14.10
C VAL A 137 -19.60 8.10 -15.42
N SER A 138 -20.42 9.16 -15.35
CA SER A 138 -20.86 9.92 -16.53
C SER A 138 -19.68 10.59 -17.26
N LEU A 139 -18.74 11.16 -16.51
CA LEU A 139 -17.55 11.79 -17.08
C LEU A 139 -16.61 10.77 -17.74
N LEU A 140 -16.39 9.62 -17.10
CA LEU A 140 -15.63 8.51 -17.67
C LEU A 140 -16.24 8.02 -18.98
N LYS A 141 -17.56 7.87 -19.03
CA LYS A 141 -18.27 7.44 -20.24
C LYS A 141 -18.08 8.43 -21.39
N LYS A 142 -18.24 9.74 -21.13
CA LYS A 142 -18.00 10.79 -22.14
C LYS A 142 -16.55 10.81 -22.63
N SER A 143 -15.59 10.59 -21.73
CA SER A 143 -14.18 10.51 -22.09
C SER A 143 -13.90 9.31 -23.00
N GLN A 144 -14.50 8.16 -22.70
CA GLN A 144 -14.36 6.95 -23.51
C GLN A 144 -14.94 7.14 -24.91
N GLU A 145 -16.17 7.68 -25.00
CA GLU A 145 -16.82 7.97 -26.29
C GLU A 145 -15.98 8.92 -27.16
N LYS A 146 -15.33 9.92 -26.55
CA LYS A 146 -14.43 10.83 -27.26
C LYS A 146 -13.16 10.14 -27.74
N ALA A 147 -12.58 9.23 -26.94
CA ALA A 147 -11.42 8.45 -27.34
C ALA A 147 -11.74 7.55 -28.54
N ASP A 148 -12.87 6.84 -28.48
CA ASP A 148 -13.33 5.94 -29.55
C ASP A 148 -13.58 6.72 -30.87
N ALA A 149 -14.15 7.92 -30.77
CA ALA A 149 -14.37 8.80 -31.93
C ALA A 149 -13.05 9.26 -32.57
N LEU A 150 -12.08 9.68 -31.77
CA LEU A 150 -10.76 10.10 -32.25
C LEU A 150 -9.94 8.95 -32.83
N GLU A 151 -10.09 7.74 -32.29
CA GLU A 151 -9.47 6.54 -32.87
C GLU A 151 -10.06 6.19 -34.23
N LYS A 152 -11.38 6.34 -34.40
CA LYS A 152 -12.05 6.16 -35.68
C LYS A 152 -11.56 7.19 -36.72
N GLU A 153 -11.51 8.47 -36.36
CA GLU A 153 -11.01 9.52 -37.24
C GLU A 153 -9.54 9.28 -37.64
N ASN A 154 -8.68 8.92 -36.69
CA ASN A 154 -7.29 8.57 -36.98
C ASN A 154 -7.17 7.37 -37.94
N ARG A 155 -8.06 6.38 -37.81
CA ARG A 155 -8.08 5.23 -38.70
C ARG A 155 -8.46 5.64 -40.13
N GLU A 156 -9.45 6.50 -40.28
CA GLU A 156 -9.88 7.03 -41.58
C GLU A 156 -8.78 7.88 -42.23
N LEU A 157 -8.15 8.78 -41.47
CA LEU A 157 -7.02 9.59 -41.95
C LEU A 157 -5.83 8.73 -42.39
N ARG A 158 -5.51 7.66 -41.65
CA ARG A 158 -4.45 6.72 -42.04
C ARG A 158 -4.77 6.00 -43.34
N ALA A 159 -6.01 5.55 -43.52
CA ALA A 159 -6.45 4.92 -44.77
C ALA A 159 -6.39 5.89 -45.95
N GLU A 160 -6.77 7.15 -45.74
CA GLU A 160 -6.69 8.19 -46.78
C GLU A 160 -5.25 8.54 -47.14
N ILE A 161 -4.35 8.65 -46.16
CA ILE A 161 -2.91 8.83 -46.40
C ILE A 161 -2.35 7.67 -47.22
N GLU A 162 -2.74 6.42 -46.90
CA GLU A 162 -2.32 5.24 -47.65
C GLU A 162 -2.81 5.28 -49.10
N ARG A 163 -4.09 5.63 -49.31
CA ARG A 163 -4.68 5.83 -50.64
C ARG A 163 -3.93 6.88 -51.45
N LEU A 164 -3.66 8.04 -50.85
CA LEU A 164 -2.94 9.15 -51.51
C LEU A 164 -1.49 8.76 -51.83
N ASN A 165 -0.80 8.08 -50.91
CA ASN A 165 0.56 7.58 -51.14
C ASN A 165 0.62 6.55 -52.28
N GLY A 166 -0.43 5.74 -52.46
CA GLY A 166 -0.55 4.82 -53.60
C GLY A 166 -0.68 5.51 -54.95
N LEU A 167 -1.20 6.74 -54.98
CA LEU A 167 -1.35 7.55 -56.19
C LEU A 167 -0.09 8.35 -56.56
N LEU A 168 0.85 8.48 -55.64
CA LEU A 168 2.08 9.21 -55.91
C LEU A 168 3.01 8.39 -56.81
N PRO A 169 3.56 9.00 -57.88
CA PRO A 169 4.50 8.30 -58.76
C PRO A 169 5.75 7.95 -57.95
N LYS A 170 6.07 6.64 -57.89
CA LYS A 170 7.30 6.17 -57.25
C LYS A 170 8.48 6.78 -57.99
N ARG A 171 9.23 7.66 -57.32
CA ARG A 171 10.48 8.21 -57.84
C ARG A 171 11.39 7.02 -58.18
N LYS A 172 11.61 6.77 -59.47
CA LYS A 172 12.64 5.84 -59.93
C LYS A 172 13.99 6.44 -59.50
N LYS A 173 14.75 5.68 -58.73
CA LYS A 173 16.16 5.98 -58.45
C LYS A 173 16.96 5.87 -59.73
#